data_AF-L7MAE7-F1
#
_entry.id   AF-L7MAE7-F1
#
_cell.length_a   1.000
_cell.length_b   1.000
_cell.length_c   1.000
_cell.angle_alpha   90.00
_cell.angle_beta   90.00
_cell.angle_gamma   90.00
#
_symmetry.space_group_name_H-M   'P 1'
#
loop_
_entity.id
_entity.type
_entity.pdbx_description
1 polymer ?
#
loop_
_entity_poly.entity_id
_entity_poly.type
_entity_poly.pdbx_seq_one_letter_code
_entity_poly.pdbx_strand_id
1 'polypeptide(L)'
;MAWNSQLYAALWLTAIVLLLNTGRGHDAEAALEKIKKSCKPGEVYSCISGTARPECGENKCGVEKTRAVCDKMCARGCWCQGKMYRRQRDHKCVPKHECLL
;
A
#
# COMPACT_ATOMS: atom_id res chain seq x y z
N MET A 1 27.58 47.76 11.50
CA MET A 1 27.41 46.86 10.34
C MET A 1 27.05 45.47 10.85
N ALA A 2 25.77 45.14 11.07
CA ALA A 2 25.36 43.87 11.69
C ALA A 2 24.11 43.24 11.03
N TRP A 3 23.77 43.66 9.81
CA TRP A 3 22.53 43.28 9.10
C TRP A 3 22.74 42.19 8.02
N ASN A 4 23.97 41.73 7.79
CA ASN A 4 24.22 40.69 6.78
C ASN A 4 24.27 39.27 7.35
N SER A 5 24.65 39.10 8.63
CA SER A 5 24.91 37.76 9.20
C SER A 5 23.64 36.95 9.42
N GLN A 6 22.57 37.58 9.91
CA GLN A 6 21.31 36.87 10.19
C GLN A 6 20.54 36.48 8.93
N LEU A 7 20.56 37.33 7.90
CA LEU A 7 19.95 37.02 6.61
C LEU A 7 20.67 35.87 5.91
N TYR A 8 22.01 35.85 5.96
CA TYR A 8 22.80 34.76 5.40
C TYR A 8 22.56 33.44 6.11
N ALA A 9 22.50 33.46 7.45
CA ALA A 9 22.19 32.27 8.25
C ALA A 9 20.78 31.73 7.96
N ALA A 10 19.79 32.62 7.86
CA ALA A 10 18.41 32.23 7.53
C ALA A 10 18.31 31.60 6.12
N LEU A 11 19.00 32.17 5.12
CA LEU A 11 19.04 31.63 3.77
C LEU A 11 19.75 30.26 3.70
N TRP A 12 20.81 30.08 4.47
CA TRP A 12 21.51 28.79 4.53
C TRP A 12 20.65 27.70 5.16
N LEU A 13 19.96 28.04 6.25
CA LEU A 13 19.05 27.10 6.93
C LEU A 13 17.85 26.73 6.05
N THR A 14 17.25 27.68 5.33
CA THR A 14 16.16 27.37 4.39
C THR A 14 16.64 26.49 3.25
N ALA A 15 17.84 26.73 2.71
CA ALA A 15 18.44 25.87 1.68
C ALA A 15 18.68 24.43 2.19
N ILE A 16 19.22 24.26 3.41
CA ILE A 16 19.38 22.93 4.02
C ILE A 16 18.03 22.23 4.21
N VAL A 17 17.02 22.94 4.74
CA VAL A 17 15.68 22.37 4.97
C VAL A 17 15.04 21.95 3.66
N LEU A 18 15.20 22.73 2.59
CA LEU A 18 14.72 22.37 1.26
C LEU A 18 15.42 21.11 0.71
N LEU A 19 16.75 21.00 0.86
CA LEU A 19 17.52 19.83 0.44
C LEU A 19 17.17 18.55 1.22
N LEU A 20 16.91 18.68 2.53
CA LEU A 20 16.52 17.53 3.36
C LEU A 20 15.08 17.05 3.05
N ASN A 21 14.17 17.97 2.73
CA ASN A 21 12.79 17.63 2.39
C ASN A 21 12.64 16.97 1.01
N THR A 22 13.45 17.35 0.02
CA THR A 22 13.44 16.72 -1.31
C THR A 22 13.94 15.27 -1.26
N GLY A 23 14.92 14.96 -0.39
CA GLY A 23 15.41 13.59 -0.20
C GLY A 23 14.36 12.64 0.37
N ARG A 24 13.65 13.04 1.45
CA ARG A 24 12.66 12.17 2.11
C ARG A 24 11.44 11.85 1.24
N GLY A 25 11.04 12.75 0.36
CA GLY A 25 9.89 12.56 -0.53
C GLY A 25 10.14 11.49 -1.60
N HIS A 26 11.28 11.58 -2.28
CA HIS A 26 11.63 10.64 -3.36
C HIS A 26 11.82 9.21 -2.88
N ASP A 27 12.40 9.00 -1.69
CA ASP A 27 12.61 7.66 -1.15
C ASP A 27 11.28 6.94 -0.85
N ALA A 28 10.29 7.68 -0.35
CA ALA A 28 8.97 7.14 -0.05
C ALA A 28 8.19 6.77 -1.32
N GLU A 29 8.25 7.61 -2.35
CA GLU A 29 7.63 7.33 -3.65
C GLU A 29 8.30 6.16 -4.37
N ALA A 30 9.64 6.10 -4.35
CA ALA A 30 10.38 4.99 -4.93
C ALA A 30 10.08 3.65 -4.23
N ALA A 31 9.96 3.66 -2.89
CA ALA A 31 9.57 2.49 -2.13
C ALA A 31 8.14 2.02 -2.48
N LEU A 32 7.19 2.94 -2.61
CA LEU A 32 5.81 2.63 -2.98
C LEU A 32 5.73 2.02 -4.39
N GLU A 33 6.42 2.61 -5.35
CA GLU A 33 6.46 2.10 -6.73
C GLU A 33 7.14 0.72 -6.80
N LYS A 34 8.17 0.48 -5.98
CA LYS A 34 8.78 -0.85 -5.86
C LYS A 34 7.81 -1.89 -5.31
N ILE A 35 7.03 -1.56 -4.28
CA ILE A 35 6.03 -2.45 -3.72
C ILE A 35 4.93 -2.73 -4.76
N LYS A 36 4.44 -1.69 -5.44
CA LYS A 36 3.42 -1.83 -6.49
C LYS A 36 3.88 -2.74 -7.62
N LYS A 37 5.16 -2.66 -8.01
CA LYS A 37 5.77 -3.55 -9.00
C LYS A 37 6.00 -4.98 -8.50
N SER A 38 6.00 -5.21 -7.18
CA SER A 38 6.15 -6.56 -6.61
C SER A 38 4.87 -7.38 -6.57
N CYS A 39 3.71 -6.78 -6.88
CA CYS A 39 2.44 -7.51 -6.90
C CYS A 39 2.44 -8.59 -7.99
N LYS A 40 1.87 -9.76 -7.67
CA LYS A 40 1.79 -10.90 -8.59
C LYS A 40 0.75 -10.64 -9.70
N PRO A 41 0.81 -11.38 -10.82
CA PRO A 41 -0.24 -11.31 -11.83
C PRO A 41 -1.63 -11.54 -11.23
N GLY A 42 -2.58 -10.65 -11.54
CA GLY A 42 -3.95 -10.67 -10.98
C GLY A 42 -4.11 -9.94 -9.64
N GLU A 43 -3.03 -9.40 -9.07
CA GLU A 43 -3.06 -8.53 -7.90
C GLU A 43 -2.93 -7.05 -8.28
N VAL A 44 -3.53 -6.19 -7.47
CA VAL A 44 -3.41 -4.73 -7.56
C VAL A 44 -2.98 -4.21 -6.21
N TYR A 45 -1.98 -3.31 -6.21
CA TYR A 45 -1.62 -2.58 -5.01
C TYR A 45 -2.76 -1.63 -4.63
N SER A 46 -3.41 -1.91 -3.52
CA SER A 46 -4.56 -1.15 -3.06
C SER A 46 -4.65 -1.16 -1.54
N CYS A 47 -5.63 -0.42 -1.04
CA CYS A 47 -5.97 -0.38 0.36
C CYS A 47 -7.36 -1.00 0.51
N ILE A 48 -7.48 -2.08 1.28
CA ILE A 48 -8.78 -2.72 1.55
C ILE A 48 -9.04 -2.78 3.04
N SER A 49 -10.30 -2.63 3.41
CA SER A 49 -10.75 -2.70 4.80
C SER A 49 -11.09 -4.14 5.23
N GLY A 50 -11.05 -4.40 6.53
CA GLY A 50 -11.54 -5.63 7.11
C GLY A 50 -10.59 -6.83 7.01
N THR A 51 -9.32 -6.62 6.69
CA THR A 51 -8.34 -7.72 6.51
C THR A 51 -8.06 -8.55 7.75
N ALA A 52 -8.42 -8.06 8.93
CA ALA A 52 -8.32 -8.78 10.20
C ALA A 52 -9.20 -10.04 10.25
N ARG A 53 -10.25 -10.11 9.43
CA ARG A 53 -11.17 -11.25 9.37
C ARG A 53 -11.17 -11.87 7.98
N PRO A 54 -11.14 -13.22 7.85
CA PRO A 54 -11.05 -13.88 6.56
C PRO A 54 -12.28 -13.68 5.68
N GLU A 55 -13.47 -13.49 6.28
CA GLU A 55 -14.72 -13.20 5.57
C GLU A 55 -14.81 -11.75 5.05
N CYS A 56 -13.86 -10.90 5.44
CA CYS A 56 -13.79 -9.49 5.13
C CYS A 56 -12.60 -9.17 4.21
N GLY A 57 -12.71 -8.08 3.45
CA GLY A 57 -11.68 -7.67 2.49
C GLY A 57 -11.65 -8.56 1.24
N GLU A 58 -10.48 -9.15 0.96
CA GLU A 58 -10.22 -9.94 -0.23
C GLU A 58 -10.99 -11.27 -0.22
N ASN A 59 -11.48 -11.72 -1.37
CA ASN A 59 -12.11 -13.03 -1.47
C ASN A 59 -11.04 -14.13 -1.36
N LYS A 60 -11.26 -15.11 -0.50
CA LYS A 60 -10.38 -16.29 -0.35
C LYS A 60 -11.15 -17.55 -0.76
N CYS A 61 -10.49 -18.47 -1.43
CA CYS A 61 -11.08 -19.78 -1.73
C CYS A 61 -11.37 -20.52 -0.42
N GLY A 62 -12.54 -21.17 -0.35
CA GLY A 62 -12.99 -21.91 0.84
C GLY A 62 -13.50 -21.02 1.98
N VAL A 63 -13.60 -19.70 1.78
CA VAL A 63 -14.19 -18.77 2.75
C VAL A 63 -15.48 -18.21 2.19
N GLU A 64 -16.57 -18.39 2.93
CA GLU A 64 -17.86 -17.80 2.59
C GLU A 64 -17.95 -16.39 3.18
N LYS A 65 -18.34 -15.42 2.36
CA LYS A 65 -18.55 -14.04 2.83
C LYS A 65 -19.85 -13.97 3.62
N THR A 66 -19.73 -14.00 4.94
CA THR A 66 -20.85 -13.75 5.84
C THR A 66 -21.03 -12.24 6.05
N ARG A 67 -22.20 -11.82 6.56
CA ARG A 67 -22.45 -10.42 7.00
C ARG A 67 -21.70 -10.11 8.30
N ALA A 68 -20.40 -10.36 8.33
CA ALA A 68 -19.57 -9.99 9.46
C ALA A 68 -19.36 -8.47 9.50
N VAL A 69 -19.25 -7.93 10.71
CA VAL A 69 -18.82 -6.55 10.92
C VAL A 69 -17.32 -6.50 10.61
N CYS A 70 -17.01 -5.97 9.43
CA CYS A 70 -15.63 -5.73 9.01
C CYS A 70 -15.11 -4.42 9.61
N ASP A 71 -13.89 -4.45 10.13
CA ASP A 71 -13.20 -3.23 10.54
C ASP A 71 -12.97 -2.33 9.32
N LYS A 72 -13.02 -1.02 9.54
CA LYS A 72 -12.76 0.00 8.51
C LYS A 72 -11.27 0.26 8.31
N MET A 73 -10.41 -0.20 9.23
CA MET A 73 -8.96 -0.06 9.09
C MET A 73 -8.48 -0.61 7.76
N CYS A 74 -7.75 0.24 7.04
CA CYS A 74 -7.38 0.00 5.68
C CYS A 74 -5.95 -0.53 5.61
N ALA A 75 -5.81 -1.79 5.21
CA ALA A 75 -4.51 -2.42 5.05
C ALA A 75 -4.02 -2.23 3.60
N ARG A 76 -2.87 -1.59 3.44
CA ARG A 76 -2.21 -1.40 2.14
C ARG A 76 -1.39 -2.63 1.78
N GLY A 77 -1.50 -3.08 0.54
CA GLY A 77 -0.81 -4.27 0.06
C GLY A 77 -1.25 -4.67 -1.34
N CYS A 78 -0.79 -5.83 -1.79
CA CYS A 78 -1.22 -6.42 -3.05
C CYS A 78 -2.45 -7.31 -2.82
N TRP A 79 -3.55 -6.99 -3.49
CA TRP A 79 -4.84 -7.66 -3.31
C TRP A 79 -5.39 -8.15 -4.65
N CYS A 80 -6.09 -9.28 -4.65
CA CYS A 80 -6.70 -9.85 -5.85
C CYS A 80 -7.71 -8.87 -6.46
N GLN A 81 -7.59 -8.69 -7.77
CA GLN A 81 -8.40 -7.71 -8.48
C GLN A 81 -9.86 -8.17 -8.65
N GLY A 82 -10.80 -7.27 -8.40
CA GLY A 82 -12.22 -7.45 -8.72
C GLY A 82 -12.85 -8.64 -7.99
N LYS A 83 -13.38 -9.61 -8.76
CA LYS A 83 -14.08 -10.81 -8.24
C LYS A 83 -13.18 -12.06 -8.21
N MET A 84 -11.87 -11.88 -8.27
CA MET A 84 -10.91 -12.97 -8.09
C MET A 84 -10.86 -13.43 -6.63
N TYR A 85 -10.46 -14.68 -6.44
CA TYR A 85 -10.33 -15.36 -5.16
C TYR A 85 -8.89 -15.79 -4.98
N ARG A 86 -8.34 -15.57 -3.79
CA ARG A 86 -7.01 -16.06 -3.44
C ARG A 86 -7.08 -17.54 -3.10
N ARG A 87 -6.45 -18.37 -3.93
CA ARG A 87 -6.35 -19.82 -3.69
C ARG A 87 -5.30 -20.08 -2.61
N GLN A 88 -5.61 -20.94 -1.64
CA GLN A 88 -4.72 -21.16 -0.49
C GLN A 88 -3.42 -21.91 -0.85
N ARG A 89 -3.45 -22.81 -1.84
CA ARG A 89 -2.29 -23.67 -2.17
C ARG A 89 -1.10 -22.93 -2.76
N ASP A 90 -1.35 -21.92 -3.60
CA ASP A 90 -0.34 -21.23 -4.42
C ASP A 90 -0.40 -19.70 -4.24
N HIS A 91 -1.31 -19.21 -3.40
CA HIS A 91 -1.60 -17.80 -3.16
C HIS A 91 -1.91 -17.00 -4.44
N LYS A 92 -2.36 -17.67 -5.51
CA LYS A 92 -2.71 -17.02 -6.78
C LYS A 92 -4.14 -16.50 -6.74
N CYS A 93 -4.35 -15.39 -7.44
CA CYS A 93 -5.68 -14.83 -7.68
C CYS A 93 -6.31 -15.53 -8.88
N VAL A 94 -7.39 -16.25 -8.64
CA VAL A 94 -8.07 -17.08 -9.63
C VAL A 94 -9.57 -16.82 -9.60
N PRO A 95 -10.30 -17.05 -10.70
CA PRO A 95 -11.76 -17.00 -10.66
C PRO A 95 -12.34 -18.11 -9.77
N LYS A 96 -13.54 -17.87 -9.21
CA LYS A 96 -14.17 -18.74 -8.19
C LYS A 96 -14.26 -20.22 -8.60
N HIS A 97 -14.51 -20.50 -9.88
CA HIS A 97 -14.65 -21.88 -10.37
C HIS A 97 -13.33 -22.68 -10.27
N GLU A 98 -12.18 -22.01 -10.28
CA GLU A 98 -10.89 -22.67 -10.09
C GLU A 98 -10.48 -22.79 -8.61
N CYS A 99 -11.33 -22.40 -7.65
CA CYS A 99 -11.09 -22.66 -6.23
C CYS A 99 -11.25 -24.14 -5.86
N LEU A 100 -11.96 -24.91 -6.69
CA LEU A 100 -12.26 -26.34 -6.46
C LEU A 100 -11.15 -27.27 -6.99
N LEU A 101 -10.17 -26.72 -7.70
CA LEU A 101 -8.99 -27.41 -8.22
C LEU A 101 -7.82 -27.28 -7.26
#